data_AF-A0A3D9L0W0-F1
#
_entry.id   AF-A0A3D9L0W0-F1
#
_cell.length_a   1.000
_cell.length_b   1.000
_cell.length_c   1.000
_cell.angle_alpha   90.00
_cell.angle_beta   90.00
_cell.angle_gamma   90.00
#
_symmetry.space_group_name_H-M   'P 1'
#
loop_
_entity.id
_entity.type
_entity.pdbx_description
1 polymer ?
#
loop_
_entity_poly.entity_id
_entity_poly.type
_entity_poly.pdbx_seq_one_letter_code
_entity_poly.pdbx_strand_id
1 'polypeptide(L)'
;CQQMMKKFPKAKKVITTLRGSISASHNTWAGVLYDGSKMYETRQYQITDIVDRVGGGDSFMGGLIYGLLTYPEDDQNALDFAVAASCLKHTIKGDANLVKVEEVQKLMGGDASGRVAR
;
A
#
# COMPACT_ATOMS: atom_id res chain seq x y z
N CYS A 1 3.64 -9.85 -12.88
CA CYS A 1 3.68 -10.88 -11.80
C CYS A 1 4.04 -12.29 -12.28
N GLN A 2 3.34 -12.88 -13.25
CA GLN A 2 3.57 -14.27 -13.69
C GLN A 2 5.00 -14.59 -14.14
N GLN A 3 5.64 -13.69 -14.90
CA GLN A 3 7.04 -13.87 -15.33
C GLN A 3 8.00 -13.93 -14.12
N MET A 4 7.71 -13.19 -13.04
CA MET A 4 8.52 -13.22 -11.82
C MET A 4 8.35 -14.50 -11.03
N MET A 5 7.13 -15.06 -10.96
CA MET A 5 6.93 -16.39 -10.38
C MET A 5 7.69 -17.48 -11.15
N LYS A 6 7.71 -17.40 -12.49
CA LYS A 6 8.52 -18.32 -13.31
C LYS A 6 10.02 -18.17 -13.04
N LYS A 7 10.51 -16.94 -12.90
CA LYS A 7 11.92 -16.64 -12.65
C LYS A 7 12.37 -17.02 -11.23
N PHE A 8 11.46 -16.92 -10.25
CA PHE A 8 11.72 -17.17 -8.84
C PHE A 8 10.75 -18.21 -8.29
N PRO A 9 10.97 -19.52 -8.56
CA PRO A 9 10.00 -20.58 -8.25
C PRO A 9 9.77 -20.83 -6.75
N LYS A 10 10.62 -20.28 -5.87
CA LYS A 10 10.43 -20.31 -4.41
C LYS A 10 9.58 -19.15 -3.88
N ALA A 11 9.35 -18.12 -4.69
CA ALA A 11 8.50 -17.00 -4.30
C ALA A 11 7.04 -17.46 -4.26
N LYS A 12 6.39 -17.28 -3.11
CA LYS A 12 4.96 -17.59 -2.95
C LYS A 12 4.06 -16.43 -3.36
N LYS A 13 4.58 -15.21 -3.27
CA LYS A 13 3.83 -13.97 -3.55
C LYS A 13 4.73 -12.99 -4.30
N VAL A 14 4.15 -12.27 -5.26
CA VAL A 14 4.81 -11.16 -5.96
C VAL A 14 3.94 -9.94 -5.77
N ILE A 15 4.51 -8.88 -5.20
CA ILE A 15 3.78 -7.67 -4.82
C ILE A 15 4.50 -6.45 -5.38
N THR A 16 3.76 -5.45 -5.83
CA THR A 16 4.29 -4.16 -6.25
C THR A 16 3.29 -3.04 -5.96
N THR A 17 3.79 -1.82 -5.82
CA THR A 17 2.96 -0.62 -5.82
C THR A 17 2.76 -0.10 -7.24
N LEU A 18 1.61 0.50 -7.50
CA LEU A 18 1.32 1.29 -8.69
C LEU A 18 1.30 2.77 -8.28
N ARG A 19 2.14 3.58 -8.92
CA ARG A 19 2.27 5.01 -8.62
C ARG A 19 2.04 5.83 -9.88
N GLY A 20 1.05 6.73 -9.84
CA GLY A 20 0.88 7.79 -10.82
C GLY A 20 1.46 9.10 -10.29
N SER A 21 2.36 9.75 -11.04
CA SER A 21 2.88 11.07 -10.68
C SER A 21 2.11 12.14 -11.42
N ILE A 22 1.26 12.92 -10.72
CA ILE A 22 0.48 14.01 -11.35
C ILE A 22 1.24 15.33 -11.15
N SER A 23 1.69 15.61 -9.92
CA SER A 23 2.53 16.76 -9.58
C SER A 23 3.44 16.44 -8.39
N ALA A 24 4.21 17.44 -7.92
CA ALA A 24 5.02 17.28 -6.71
C ALA A 24 4.17 17.02 -5.45
N SER A 25 2.97 17.60 -5.38
CA SER A 25 2.06 17.49 -4.24
C SER A 25 0.92 16.48 -4.45
N HIS A 26 0.66 16.07 -5.71
CA HIS A 26 -0.46 15.19 -6.05
C HIS A 26 0.02 13.93 -6.76
N ASN A 27 -0.17 12.76 -6.15
CA ASN A 27 0.12 11.47 -6.76
C ASN A 27 -1.04 10.49 -6.55
N THR A 28 -1.08 9.44 -7.38
CA THR A 28 -1.91 8.26 -7.14
C THR A 28 -1.09 7.13 -6.54
N TRP A 29 -1.72 6.33 -5.69
CA TRP A 29 -1.08 5.20 -5.02
C TRP A 29 -2.03 4.01 -4.91
N ALA A 30 -1.60 2.86 -5.42
CA ALA A 30 -2.30 1.59 -5.32
C ALA A 30 -1.30 0.45 -5.15
N GLY A 31 -1.80 -0.75 -4.83
CA GLY A 31 -1.01 -1.95 -4.64
C GLY A 31 -1.58 -3.11 -5.43
N VAL A 32 -0.68 -4.02 -5.81
CA VAL A 32 -1.03 -5.24 -6.54
C VAL A 32 -0.26 -6.41 -5.96
N LEU A 33 -0.96 -7.51 -5.66
CA LEU A 33 -0.41 -8.75 -5.13
C LEU A 33 -0.83 -9.91 -6.02
N TYR A 34 0.10 -10.81 -6.32
CA TYR A 34 -0.17 -12.07 -6.98
C TYR A 34 0.32 -13.23 -6.11
N ASP A 35 -0.60 -14.14 -5.74
CA ASP A 35 -0.29 -15.29 -4.87
C ASP A 35 0.13 -16.56 -5.64
N GLY A 36 0.24 -16.47 -6.97
CA GLY A 36 0.50 -17.60 -7.86
C GLY A 36 -0.75 -18.16 -8.54
N SER A 37 -1.94 -17.77 -8.08
CA SER A 37 -3.23 -18.17 -8.62
C SER A 37 -4.12 -16.97 -8.93
N LYS A 38 -4.25 -16.05 -7.98
CA LYS A 38 -5.14 -14.89 -8.03
C LYS A 38 -4.34 -13.60 -7.96
N MET A 39 -4.83 -12.62 -8.73
CA MET A 39 -4.38 -11.24 -8.67
C MET A 39 -5.32 -10.46 -7.75
N TYR A 40 -4.72 -9.69 -6.84
CA TYR A 40 -5.40 -8.78 -5.93
C TYR A 40 -4.94 -7.37 -6.27
N GLU A 41 -5.89 -6.45 -6.27
CA GLU A 41 -5.66 -5.05 -6.57
C GLU A 41 -6.38 -4.23 -5.50
N THR A 42 -5.72 -3.18 -5.01
CA THR A 42 -6.37 -2.25 -4.08
C THR A 42 -7.16 -1.22 -4.85
N ARG A 43 -8.01 -0.47 -4.14
CA ARG A 43 -8.42 0.85 -4.64
C ARG A 43 -7.19 1.74 -4.86
N GLN A 44 -7.35 2.72 -5.74
CA GLN A 44 -6.36 3.75 -5.97
C GLN A 44 -6.66 4.97 -5.10
N TYR A 45 -5.70 5.34 -4.25
CA TYR A 45 -5.77 6.56 -3.46
C TYR A 45 -5.24 7.76 -4.25
N GLN A 46 -5.86 8.91 -4.00
CA GLN A 46 -5.42 10.23 -4.41
C GLN A 46 -4.74 10.90 -3.22
N ILE A 47 -3.42 11.03 -3.28
CA ILE A 47 -2.64 11.73 -2.28
C ILE A 47 -2.43 13.15 -2.78
N THR A 48 -3.29 14.08 -2.36
CA THR A 48 -3.32 15.48 -2.84
C THR A 48 -2.40 16.42 -2.06
N ASP A 49 -1.98 16.01 -0.86
CA ASP A 49 -1.27 16.84 0.11
C ASP A 49 0.02 16.14 0.56
N ILE A 50 0.88 15.82 -0.41
CA ILE A 50 2.16 15.16 -0.13
C ILE A 50 3.09 16.12 0.62
N VAL A 51 3.52 15.67 1.80
CA VAL A 51 4.54 16.32 2.62
C VAL A 51 5.92 15.75 2.31
N ASP A 52 6.04 14.43 2.23
CA ASP A 52 7.30 13.74 1.91
C ASP A 52 7.04 12.36 1.31
N ARG A 53 7.68 12.06 0.19
CA ARG A 53 7.57 10.79 -0.54
C ARG A 53 8.57 9.73 -0.09
N VAL A 54 9.63 10.12 0.62
CA VAL A 54 10.68 9.19 1.03
C VAL A 54 10.11 8.21 2.06
N GLY A 55 10.52 6.95 1.96
CA GLY A 55 10.03 5.86 2.82
C GLY A 55 8.64 5.32 2.49
N GLY A 56 7.98 5.79 1.42
CA GLY A 56 6.66 5.28 1.01
C GLY A 56 6.67 3.78 0.69
N GLY A 57 7.71 3.30 0.01
CA GLY A 57 7.89 1.87 -0.31
C GLY A 57 8.19 1.01 0.92
N ASP A 58 9.05 1.48 1.82
CA ASP A 58 9.37 0.79 3.08
C ASP A 58 8.13 0.72 3.98
N SER A 59 7.36 1.80 4.02
CA SER A 59 6.09 1.86 4.75
C SER A 59 5.05 0.89 4.17
N PHE A 60 4.99 0.75 2.85
CA PHE A 60 4.15 -0.23 2.18
C PHE A 60 4.55 -1.66 2.57
N MET A 61 5.85 -1.99 2.47
CA MET A 61 6.32 -3.34 2.82
C MET A 61 6.15 -3.65 4.31
N GLY A 62 6.41 -2.68 5.19
CA GLY A 62 6.15 -2.82 6.63
C GLY A 62 4.67 -3.04 6.94
N GLY A 63 3.80 -2.26 6.30
CA GLY A 63 2.35 -2.43 6.39
C GLY A 63 1.87 -3.78 5.85
N LEU A 64 2.47 -4.28 4.77
CA LEU A 64 2.15 -5.59 4.19
C LEU A 64 2.57 -6.73 5.11
N ILE A 65 3.76 -6.68 5.69
CA ILE A 65 4.23 -7.69 6.65
C ILE A 65 3.28 -7.72 7.85
N TYR A 66 2.94 -6.55 8.39
CA TYR A 66 1.95 -6.43 9.47
C TYR A 66 0.59 -7.02 9.05
N GLY A 67 0.09 -6.65 7.87
CA GLY A 67 -1.19 -7.12 7.33
C GLY A 67 -1.22 -8.64 7.16
N LEU A 68 -0.18 -9.24 6.58
CA LEU A 68 -0.10 -10.70 6.38
C LEU A 68 -0.02 -11.47 7.70
N LEU A 69 0.59 -10.89 8.74
CA LEU A 69 0.63 -11.49 10.08
C LEU A 69 -0.70 -11.35 10.82
N THR A 70 -1.40 -10.23 10.62
CA THR A 70 -2.67 -9.90 11.29
C THR A 70 -3.87 -10.57 10.62
N TYR A 71 -3.81 -10.73 9.29
CA TYR A 71 -4.87 -11.25 8.44
C TYR A 71 -4.36 -12.45 7.60
N PRO A 72 -4.00 -13.57 8.24
CA PRO A 72 -3.26 -14.66 7.61
C PRO A 72 -4.00 -15.35 6.44
N GLU A 73 -5.32 -15.20 6.37
CA GLU A 73 -6.17 -15.80 5.33
C GLU A 73 -6.83 -14.75 4.41
N ASP A 74 -6.48 -13.48 4.55
CA ASP A 74 -7.07 -12.38 3.78
C ASP A 74 -5.98 -11.48 3.16
N ASP A 75 -5.42 -11.98 2.06
CA ASP A 75 -4.40 -11.28 1.28
C ASP A 75 -4.89 -9.93 0.72
N GLN A 76 -6.20 -9.80 0.45
CA GLN A 76 -6.78 -8.54 -0.01
C GLN A 76 -6.72 -7.49 1.09
N ASN A 77 -7.19 -7.83 2.30
CA ASN A 77 -7.18 -6.91 3.43
C ASN A 77 -5.75 -6.58 3.89
N ALA A 78 -4.82 -7.54 3.83
CA ALA A 78 -3.41 -7.29 4.08
C ALA A 78 -2.82 -6.28 3.08
N LEU A 79 -3.16 -6.40 1.80
CA LEU A 79 -2.72 -5.48 0.75
C LEU A 79 -3.35 -4.09 0.91
N ASP A 80 -4.65 -4.02 1.19
CA ASP A 80 -5.35 -2.76 1.43
C ASP A 80 -4.78 -2.01 2.65
N PHE A 81 -4.43 -2.74 3.73
CA PHE A 81 -3.73 -2.17 4.88
C PHE A 81 -2.37 -1.59 4.50
N ALA A 82 -1.57 -2.32 3.72
CA ALA A 82 -0.26 -1.88 3.25
C ALA A 82 -0.34 -0.57 2.44
N VAL A 83 -1.30 -0.50 1.52
CA VAL A 83 -1.52 0.69 0.68
C VAL A 83 -1.99 1.86 1.54
N ALA A 84 -2.94 1.67 2.44
CA ALA A 84 -3.43 2.73 3.32
C ALA A 84 -2.32 3.28 4.25
N ALA A 85 -1.51 2.40 4.86
CA ALA A 85 -0.37 2.78 5.69
C ALA A 85 0.66 3.61 4.91
N SER A 86 0.99 3.17 3.70
CA SER A 86 1.91 3.88 2.81
C SER A 86 1.34 5.21 2.32
N CYS A 87 0.04 5.30 2.05
CA CYS A 87 -0.63 6.56 1.70
C CYS A 87 -0.49 7.60 2.80
N LEU A 88 -0.76 7.21 4.05
CA LEU A 88 -0.63 8.09 5.20
C LEU A 88 0.83 8.52 5.43
N LYS A 89 1.81 7.64 5.17
CA LYS A 89 3.24 8.00 5.24
C LYS A 89 3.58 9.21 4.37
N HIS A 90 2.95 9.37 3.20
CA HIS A 90 3.23 10.50 2.30
C HIS A 90 2.87 11.87 2.91
N THR A 91 2.07 11.87 3.98
CA THR A 91 1.66 13.06 4.73
C THR A 91 2.56 13.36 5.94
N ILE A 92 3.63 12.57 6.15
CA ILE A 92 4.54 12.66 7.29
C ILE A 92 5.96 12.90 6.79
N LYS A 93 6.63 13.90 7.37
CA LYS A 93 8.01 14.25 7.06
C LYS A 93 9.01 13.20 7.53
N GLY A 94 10.06 12.96 6.73
CA GLY A 94 11.12 12.00 7.04
C GLY A 94 10.75 10.58 6.61
N ASP A 95 11.67 9.64 6.80
CA ASP A 95 11.61 8.35 6.10
C ASP A 95 10.74 7.30 6.83
N ALA A 96 10.67 7.36 8.16
CA ALA A 96 10.00 6.37 8.97
C ALA A 96 8.47 6.46 8.91
N ASN A 97 7.79 5.32 8.94
CA ASN A 97 6.34 5.28 9.10
C ASN A 97 5.95 5.50 10.56
N LEU A 98 5.31 6.63 10.85
CA LEU A 98 4.83 6.99 12.20
C LEU A 98 3.30 6.88 12.33
N VAL A 99 2.66 6.22 11.36
CA VAL A 99 1.20 6.02 11.31
C VAL A 99 0.78 4.93 12.30
N LYS A 100 -0.31 5.16 13.02
CA LYS A 100 -0.91 4.19 13.94
C LYS A 100 -1.88 3.25 13.21
N VAL A 101 -2.05 2.04 13.75
CA VAL A 101 -2.96 1.03 13.18
C VAL A 101 -4.39 1.58 13.03
N GLU A 102 -4.87 2.34 14.00
CA GLU A 102 -6.22 2.92 13.99
C GLU A 102 -6.38 3.97 12.87
N GLU A 103 -5.33 4.75 12.57
CA GLU A 103 -5.33 5.71 11.46
C GLU A 103 -5.42 4.97 10.11
N VAL A 104 -4.70 3.85 9.97
CA VAL A 104 -4.77 3.00 8.77
C VAL A 104 -6.17 2.43 8.60
N GLN A 105 -6.73 1.83 9.65
CA GLN A 105 -8.07 1.24 9.62
C GLN A 105 -9.15 2.29 9.34
N LYS A 106 -9.01 3.49 9.89
CA LYS A 106 -9.92 4.61 9.60
C LYS A 106 -9.86 5.01 8.12
N LEU A 107 -8.67 5.08 7.52
CA LEU A 107 -8.54 5.36 6.08
C LEU A 107 -9.09 4.22 5.22
N MET A 108 -8.96 2.96 5.67
CA MET A 108 -9.56 1.81 5.01
C MET A 108 -11.09 1.82 5.10
N GLY A 109 -11.67 2.24 6.22
CA GLY A 109 -13.12 2.41 6.37
C GLY A 109 -13.67 3.71 5.77
N GLY A 110 -12.79 4.64 5.37
CA GLY A 110 -13.13 5.98 4.91
C GLY A 110 -13.69 6.06 3.50
N ASP A 111 -14.05 7.30 3.12
CA ASP A 111 -14.85 7.63 1.95
C ASP A 111 -14.30 7.06 0.63
N ALA A 112 -15.21 6.56 -0.22
CA ALA A 112 -14.89 5.83 -1.45
C ALA A 112 -14.17 6.68 -2.51
N SER A 113 -14.07 7.99 -2.30
CA SER A 113 -13.34 8.94 -3.15
C SER A 113 -11.83 8.69 -3.20
N GLY A 114 -11.29 7.89 -2.27
CA GLY A 114 -9.87 7.54 -2.24
C GLY A 114 -8.96 8.72 -1.86
N ARG A 115 -9.53 9.83 -1.39
CA ARG A 115 -8.75 10.98 -0.90
C ARG A 115 -8.13 10.67 0.46
N VAL A 116 -6.85 11.00 0.60
CA VAL A 116 -6.15 10.87 1.86
C VAL A 116 -6.30 12.18 2.64
N ALA A 117 -7.16 12.17 3.66
CA ALA A 117 -7.31 13.26 4.63
C ALA A 117 -7.07 12.70 6.04
N ARG A 118 -6.37 13.45 6.88
CA ARG A 118 -6.01 13.04 8.25
C ARG A 118 -7.04 13.52 9.26
#